data_AF-A0A6A4BC18-F1
#
_entry.id   AF-A0A6A4BC18-F1
#
_cell.length_a   1.000
_cell.length_b   1.000
_cell.length_c   1.000
_cell.angle_alpha   90.00
_cell.angle_beta   90.00
_cell.angle_gamma   90.00
#
_symmetry.space_group_name_H-M   'P 1'
#
loop_
_entity.id
_entity.type
_entity.pdbx_description
1 polymer ?
#
loop_
_entity_poly.entity_id
_entity_poly.type
_entity_poly.pdbx_seq_one_letter_code
_entity_poly.pdbx_strand_id
1 'polypeptide(L)'
;MEAKRCGNVYKLKTVGDEVCHAATTSRKEPWAVVHARLGHIPYKRYEQLLTMADGVPRVADTPSDHVCAGCCMGKMREDNFSRNPEKTVKSAGDLDLIHSDVMGPMQTKTPGGCTYAVTFIDDFSRHVTVYFMKKKAEGLEKFKKFKADMENATRRKIKRIRSDNGGEYTGRLFKEYLSKQGIRHEKTVP
;
A
#
# COMPACT_ATOMS: atom_id res chain seq x y z
N MET A 1 35.39 21.61 -1.09
CA MET A 1 35.70 20.19 -1.43
C MET A 1 35.52 20.02 -2.94
N GLU A 2 36.61 19.91 -3.68
CA GLU A 2 36.55 19.65 -5.13
C GLU A 2 36.67 18.15 -5.40
N ALA A 3 35.71 17.60 -6.14
CA ALA A 3 35.73 16.21 -6.57
C ALA A 3 36.01 16.13 -8.09
N LYS A 4 37.03 15.38 -8.49
CA LYS A 4 37.41 15.17 -9.89
C LYS A 4 36.92 13.81 -10.37
N ARG A 5 36.23 13.79 -11.51
CA ARG A 5 35.79 12.53 -12.15
C ARG A 5 36.99 11.76 -12.69
N CYS A 6 37.09 10.48 -12.35
CA CYS A 6 38.12 9.57 -12.84
C CYS A 6 37.45 8.24 -13.20
N GLY A 7 37.22 8.01 -14.50
CA GLY A 7 36.35 6.93 -14.97
C GLY A 7 34.88 7.13 -14.57
N ASN A 8 34.29 6.10 -13.96
CA ASN A 8 32.89 6.10 -13.50
C ASN A 8 32.70 6.53 -12.03
N VAL A 9 33.76 7.02 -11.38
CA VAL A 9 33.72 7.46 -9.98
C VAL A 9 34.32 8.86 -9.83
N TYR A 10 33.88 9.58 -8.81
CA TYR A 10 34.42 10.89 -8.44
C TYR A 10 35.41 10.71 -7.28
N LYS A 11 36.65 11.14 -7.48
CA LYS A 11 37.67 11.20 -6.42
C LYS A 11 37.66 12.58 -5.80
N LEU A 12 37.38 12.68 -4.51
CA LEU A 12 37.62 13.90 -3.74
C LEU A 12 39.12 14.11 -3.56
N LYS A 13 39.59 15.34 -3.79
CA LYS A 13 40.91 15.76 -3.31
C LYS A 13 40.79 16.06 -1.82
N THR A 14 41.30 15.17 -0.97
CA THR A 14 41.54 15.46 0.45
C THR A 14 42.84 16.25 0.56
N VAL A 15 42.85 17.31 1.38
CA VAL A 15 44.02 18.16 1.60
C VAL A 15 44.78 17.61 2.80
N GLY A 16 46.00 17.13 2.57
CA GLY A 16 46.96 16.76 3.62
C GLY A 16 46.73 15.40 4.28
N ASP A 17 47.83 14.81 4.75
CA ASP A 17 47.90 13.64 5.63
C ASP A 17 47.30 13.95 7.01
N GLU A 18 46.08 14.46 7.07
CA GLU A 18 45.29 14.36 8.29
C GLU A 18 44.90 12.90 8.42
N VAL A 19 45.75 12.16 9.12
CA VAL A 19 45.39 10.89 9.74
C VAL A 19 44.11 11.17 10.49
N CYS A 20 42.98 10.70 9.97
CA CYS A 20 41.75 10.65 10.71
C CYS A 20 42.11 9.91 12.00
N HIS A 21 42.23 10.61 13.13
CA HIS A 21 42.24 9.96 14.42
C HIS A 21 40.84 9.39 14.62
N ALA A 22 40.53 8.28 13.94
CA ALA A 22 39.54 7.37 14.43
C ALA A 22 40.04 7.00 15.82
N ALA A 23 39.37 7.52 16.85
CA ALA A 23 39.64 7.13 18.21
C ALA A 23 39.44 5.61 18.26
N THR A 24 40.54 4.87 18.12
CA THR A 24 40.58 3.43 18.31
C THR A 24 40.49 3.24 19.81
N THR A 25 39.27 3.30 20.33
CA THR A 25 39.01 2.82 21.67
C THR A 25 39.39 1.35 21.66
N SER A 26 40.48 0.98 22.34
CA SER A 26 40.89 -0.41 22.55
C SER A 26 39.80 -1.23 23.27
N ARG A 27 38.82 -0.53 23.84
CA ARG A 27 37.66 -1.08 24.51
C ARG A 27 36.70 -1.70 23.50
N LYS A 28 36.54 -3.01 23.62
CA LYS A 28 35.47 -3.75 22.95
C LYS A 28 34.11 -3.27 23.46
N GLU A 29 33.15 -3.07 22.56
CA GLU A 29 31.79 -2.66 22.89
C GLU A 29 30.78 -3.80 22.70
N PRO A 30 29.62 -3.78 23.37
CA PRO A 30 28.57 -4.77 23.11
C PRO A 30 28.08 -4.71 21.66
N TRP A 31 27.77 -5.87 21.08
CA TRP A 31 27.26 -6.01 19.71
C TRP A 31 26.06 -5.11 19.46
N ALA A 32 25.13 -4.99 20.41
CA ALA A 32 23.95 -4.14 20.28
C ALA A 32 24.30 -2.67 19.98
N VAL A 33 25.38 -2.16 20.57
CA VAL A 33 25.85 -0.78 20.36
C VAL A 33 26.50 -0.63 18.99
N VAL A 34 27.40 -1.55 18.63
CA VAL A 34 28.08 -1.56 17.32
C VAL A 34 27.08 -1.73 16.18
N HIS A 35 26.12 -2.64 16.34
CA HIS A 35 25.00 -2.85 15.43
C HIS A 35 24.21 -1.55 15.18
N ALA A 36 23.85 -0.82 16.23
CA ALA A 36 23.12 0.44 16.09
C ALA A 36 23.98 1.53 15.41
N ARG A 37 25.25 1.69 15.82
CA ARG A 37 26.17 2.71 15.26
C ARG A 37 26.49 2.49 13.79
N LEU A 38 26.57 1.24 13.36
CA LEU A 38 26.83 0.87 11.96
C LEU A 38 25.56 0.81 11.11
N GLY A 39 24.43 1.34 11.59
CA GLY A 39 23.19 1.40 10.81
C GLY A 39 22.46 0.07 10.71
N HIS A 40 22.44 -0.70 11.80
CA HIS A 40 21.68 -1.95 11.93
C HIS A 40 22.11 -3.07 10.95
N ILE A 41 23.41 -3.13 10.65
CA ILE A 41 23.97 -4.16 9.77
C ILE A 41 23.82 -5.57 10.39
N PRO A 42 23.56 -6.59 9.57
CA PRO A 42 23.63 -7.99 10.02
C PRO A 42 25.03 -8.36 10.50
N TYR A 43 25.14 -9.26 11.47
CA TYR A 43 26.45 -9.67 12.01
C TYR A 43 27.40 -10.22 10.94
N LYS A 44 26.89 -11.02 10.00
CA LYS A 44 27.68 -11.51 8.86
C LYS A 44 28.31 -10.40 8.01
N ARG A 45 27.64 -9.23 7.90
CA ARG A 45 28.18 -8.06 7.20
C ARG A 45 29.23 -7.34 8.04
N TYR A 46 29.06 -7.31 9.36
CA TYR A 46 30.07 -6.81 10.28
C TYR A 46 31.38 -7.62 10.16
N GLU A 47 31.30 -8.95 10.13
CA GLU A 47 32.48 -9.81 9.95
C GLU A 47 33.21 -9.54 8.63
N GLN A 48 32.47 -9.33 7.53
CA GLN A 48 33.05 -8.92 6.25
C GLN A 48 33.71 -7.54 6.33
N LEU A 49 33.10 -6.60 7.06
CA LEU A 49 33.62 -5.24 7.20
C LEU A 49 34.98 -5.24 7.93
N LEU A 50 35.17 -6.13 8.91
CA LEU A 50 36.44 -6.30 9.62
C LEU A 50 37.62 -6.70 8.71
N THR A 51 37.35 -7.29 7.54
CA THR A 51 38.41 -7.68 6.58
C THR A 51 38.60 -6.65 5.47
N MET A 52 37.73 -5.64 5.38
CA MET A 52 37.69 -4.68 4.26
C MET A 52 38.02 -3.25 4.68
N ALA A 53 37.96 -2.93 5.97
CA ALA A 53 38.18 -1.58 6.48
C ALA A 53 38.91 -1.59 7.83
N ASP A 54 39.82 -0.64 7.98
CA ASP A 54 40.47 -0.34 9.26
C ASP A 54 39.56 0.53 10.14
N GLY A 55 39.75 0.48 11.46
CA GLY A 55 39.02 1.32 12.42
C GLY A 55 37.59 0.87 12.75
N VAL A 56 37.16 -0.30 12.28
CA VAL A 56 35.84 -0.86 12.61
C VAL A 56 35.79 -1.24 14.11
N PRO A 57 34.78 -0.80 14.88
CA PRO A 57 34.66 -1.11 16.31
C PRO A 57 34.67 -2.62 16.58
N ARG A 58 35.48 -3.06 17.55
CA ARG A 58 35.55 -4.47 17.97
C ARG A 58 34.44 -4.77 18.98
N VAL A 59 33.78 -5.90 18.82
CA VAL A 59 32.72 -6.35 19.73
C VAL A 59 33.28 -7.12 20.94
N ALA A 60 32.62 -7.01 22.09
CA ALA A 60 32.99 -7.68 23.34
C ALA A 60 32.33 -9.06 23.48
N ASP A 61 31.19 -9.24 22.84
CA ASP A 61 30.29 -10.37 22.90
C ASP A 61 29.93 -10.88 21.51
N THR A 62 29.58 -12.16 21.44
CA THR A 62 28.97 -12.75 20.23
C THR A 62 27.52 -12.30 20.12
N PRO A 63 26.93 -12.29 18.91
CA PRO A 63 25.50 -12.07 18.74
C PRO A 63 24.73 -13.05 19.63
N SER A 64 23.88 -12.52 20.47
CA SER A 64 22.87 -13.30 21.16
C SER A 64 21.67 -13.53 20.23
N ASP A 65 20.79 -14.46 20.60
CA ASP A 65 19.49 -14.65 19.95
C ASP A 65 18.55 -13.43 20.11
N HIS A 66 18.98 -12.39 20.82
CA HIS A 66 18.23 -11.15 20.94
C HIS A 66 18.12 -10.43 19.60
N VAL A 67 16.89 -10.32 19.12
CA VAL A 67 16.57 -9.59 17.90
C VAL A 67 16.36 -8.12 18.22
N CYS A 68 17.09 -7.24 17.52
CA CYS A 68 16.94 -5.79 17.67
C CYS A 68 15.52 -5.35 17.25
N ALA A 69 14.78 -4.70 18.15
CA ALA A 69 13.41 -4.23 17.89
C ALA A 69 13.31 -3.31 16.66
N GLY A 70 14.28 -2.41 16.47
CA GLY A 70 14.34 -1.53 15.29
C GLY A 70 14.54 -2.32 13.99
N CYS A 71 15.34 -3.38 14.02
CA CYS A 71 15.45 -4.31 12.90
C CYS A 71 14.16 -5.08 12.64
N CYS A 72 13.49 -5.58 13.69
CA CYS A 72 12.22 -6.28 13.53
C CYS A 72 11.21 -5.39 12.81
N MET A 73 11.01 -4.16 13.29
CA MET A 73 10.07 -3.23 12.68
C MET A 73 10.48 -2.81 11.27
N GLY A 74 11.78 -2.53 11.05
CA GLY A 74 12.27 -2.05 9.77
C GLY A 74 12.45 -3.12 8.69
N LYS A 75 12.59 -4.40 9.08
CA LYS A 75 12.77 -5.55 8.17
C LYS A 75 11.58 -6.49 8.17
N MET A 76 10.49 -6.13 8.85
CA MET A 76 9.24 -6.88 8.78
C MET A 76 8.79 -6.92 7.32
N ARG A 77 8.70 -8.13 6.78
CA ARG A 77 8.13 -8.38 5.47
C ARG A 77 6.75 -8.94 5.70
N GLU A 78 5.75 -8.40 5.00
CA GLU A 78 4.46 -9.06 4.92
C GLU A 78 4.63 -10.39 4.19
N ASP A 79 4.04 -11.45 4.74
CA ASP A 79 3.99 -12.74 4.06
C ASP A 79 3.39 -12.57 2.66
N ASN A 80 3.81 -13.42 1.73
CA ASN A 80 3.25 -13.35 0.38
C ASN A 80 1.74 -13.58 0.47
N PHE A 81 0.95 -12.59 0.05
CA PHE A 81 -0.46 -12.81 -0.23
C PHE A 81 -0.58 -13.99 -1.21
N SER A 82 -1.52 -14.90 -0.95
CA SER A 82 -1.78 -16.02 -1.86
C SER A 82 -2.00 -15.49 -3.27
N ARG A 83 -1.13 -15.87 -4.20
CA ARG A 83 -1.20 -15.42 -5.61
C ARG A 83 -2.45 -15.93 -6.32
N ASN A 84 -3.10 -16.96 -5.76
CA ASN A 84 -4.33 -17.55 -6.28
C ASN A 84 -5.42 -17.50 -5.21
N PRO A 85 -6.11 -16.37 -5.02
CA PRO A 85 -7.40 -16.41 -4.38
C PRO A 85 -8.32 -17.25 -5.27
N GLU A 86 -8.93 -18.29 -4.71
CA GLU A 86 -9.89 -19.17 -5.39
C GLU A 86 -10.86 -18.35 -6.26
N LYS A 87 -10.77 -18.53 -7.59
CA LYS A 87 -11.60 -17.94 -8.66
C LYS A 87 -11.73 -16.41 -8.60
N THR A 88 -11.15 -15.74 -9.60
CA THR A 88 -11.25 -14.28 -9.83
C THR A 88 -12.70 -13.76 -9.88
N VAL A 89 -13.65 -14.64 -10.24
CA VAL A 89 -15.10 -14.37 -10.23
C VAL A 89 -15.73 -15.14 -9.06
N LYS A 90 -16.36 -14.41 -8.13
CA LYS A 90 -17.03 -14.95 -6.95
C LYS A 90 -18.55 -15.07 -7.14
N SER A 91 -19.10 -14.49 -8.20
CA SER A 91 -20.52 -14.59 -8.58
C SER A 91 -20.85 -15.87 -9.37
N ALA A 92 -22.07 -16.39 -9.20
CA ALA A 92 -22.57 -17.53 -9.97
C ALA A 92 -23.35 -17.10 -11.24
N GLY A 93 -23.66 -15.81 -11.38
CA GLY A 93 -24.23 -15.22 -12.59
C GLY A 93 -24.40 -13.71 -12.48
N ASP A 94 -24.95 -13.09 -13.53
CA ASP A 94 -25.18 -11.64 -13.59
C ASP A 94 -25.94 -11.09 -12.38
N LEU A 95 -25.54 -9.90 -11.94
CA LEU A 95 -26.10 -9.14 -10.83
C LEU A 95 -26.00 -9.83 -9.46
N ASP A 96 -25.30 -10.96 -9.35
CA ASP A 96 -25.05 -11.60 -8.05
C ASP A 96 -24.14 -10.75 -7.14
N LEU A 97 -23.19 -10.03 -7.75
CA LEU A 97 -22.26 -9.15 -7.05
C LEU A 97 -21.89 -7.97 -7.95
N ILE A 98 -22.17 -6.76 -7.47
CA ILE A 98 -21.73 -5.52 -8.10
C ILE A 98 -20.60 -4.92 -7.27
N HIS A 99 -19.46 -4.65 -7.90
CA HIS A 99 -18.41 -3.84 -7.29
C HIS A 99 -18.64 -2.37 -7.63
N SER A 100 -18.40 -1.48 -6.68
CA SER A 100 -18.60 -0.05 -6.88
C SER A 100 -17.49 0.75 -6.22
N ASP A 101 -17.04 1.79 -6.94
CA ASP A 101 -16.03 2.72 -6.47
C ASP A 101 -16.33 4.14 -6.97
N VAL A 102 -15.98 5.14 -6.16
CA VAL A 102 -16.10 6.56 -6.51
C VAL A 102 -14.73 7.18 -6.72
N MET A 103 -14.52 7.68 -7.93
CA MET A 103 -13.32 8.43 -8.28
C MET A 103 -13.58 9.95 -8.23
N GLY A 104 -12.62 10.70 -7.67
CA GLY A 104 -12.61 12.17 -7.65
C GLY A 104 -12.41 12.78 -6.26
N PRO A 105 -12.35 14.12 -6.16
CA PRO A 105 -12.60 15.09 -7.23
C PRO A 105 -11.50 15.09 -8.30
N MET A 106 -11.89 15.03 -9.56
CA MET A 106 -11.01 15.15 -10.71
C MET A 106 -10.61 16.62 -10.92
N GLN A 107 -9.37 16.84 -11.36
CA GLN A 107 -8.86 18.18 -11.66
C GLN A 107 -9.65 18.85 -12.80
N THR A 108 -9.96 18.08 -13.84
CA THR A 108 -10.71 18.56 -15.01
C THR A 108 -12.19 18.27 -14.84
N LYS A 109 -13.01 19.31 -14.98
CA LYS A 109 -14.47 19.18 -15.02
C LYS A 109 -14.90 18.61 -16.36
N THR A 110 -15.90 17.73 -16.36
CA THR A 110 -16.59 17.35 -17.60
C THR A 110 -17.36 18.55 -18.17
N PRO A 111 -17.80 18.53 -19.44
CA PRO A 111 -18.68 19.57 -20.00
C PRO A 111 -19.96 19.78 -19.18
N GLY A 112 -20.46 18.75 -18.50
CA GLY A 112 -21.61 18.84 -17.58
C GLY A 112 -21.28 19.42 -16.19
N GLY A 113 -20.04 19.82 -15.95
CA GLY A 113 -19.56 20.36 -14.67
C GLY A 113 -19.34 19.31 -13.58
N CYS A 114 -19.25 18.03 -13.94
CA CYS A 114 -19.01 16.95 -12.98
C CYS A 114 -17.51 16.83 -12.66
N THR A 115 -17.20 16.50 -11.40
CA THR A 115 -15.84 16.27 -10.90
C THR A 115 -15.68 14.88 -10.28
N TYR A 116 -16.76 14.14 -10.12
CA TYR A 116 -16.73 12.78 -9.60
C TYR A 116 -17.31 11.83 -10.64
N ALA A 117 -16.95 10.56 -10.53
CA ALA A 117 -17.63 9.49 -11.23
C ALA A 117 -17.74 8.27 -10.33
N VAL A 118 -18.84 7.55 -10.46
CA VAL A 118 -19.05 6.25 -9.81
C VAL A 118 -19.08 5.17 -10.87
N THR A 119 -18.42 4.06 -10.57
CA THR A 119 -18.46 2.84 -11.39
C THR A 119 -19.33 1.79 -10.71
N PHE A 120 -20.07 1.05 -11.51
CA PHE A 120 -20.77 -0.17 -11.10
C PHE A 120 -20.32 -1.28 -12.04
N ILE A 121 -19.64 -2.27 -11.50
CA ILE A 121 -19.01 -3.36 -12.24
C ILE A 121 -19.66 -4.66 -11.82
N ASP A 122 -20.29 -5.35 -12.77
CA ASP A 122 -20.81 -6.69 -12.52
C ASP A 122 -19.68 -7.73 -12.45
N ASP A 123 -19.67 -8.52 -11.38
CA ASP A 123 -18.63 -9.52 -11.15
C ASP A 123 -18.71 -10.69 -12.15
N PHE A 124 -19.88 -11.02 -12.69
CA PHE A 124 -19.96 -12.17 -13.59
C PHE A 124 -19.60 -11.77 -15.03
N SER A 125 -20.38 -10.86 -15.60
CA SER A 125 -20.27 -10.41 -16.99
C SER A 125 -19.12 -9.45 -17.25
N ARG A 126 -18.53 -8.86 -16.19
CA ARG A 126 -17.57 -7.76 -16.28
C ARG A 126 -18.13 -6.49 -16.94
N HIS A 127 -19.46 -6.38 -17.06
CA HIS A 127 -20.10 -5.18 -17.55
C HIS A 127 -19.82 -3.99 -16.61
N VAL A 128 -19.42 -2.86 -17.18
CA VAL A 128 -19.09 -1.64 -16.45
C VAL A 128 -20.08 -0.55 -16.84
N THR A 129 -20.76 0.01 -15.85
CA THR A 129 -21.56 1.22 -16.01
C THR A 129 -20.93 2.37 -15.23
N VAL A 130 -20.79 3.53 -15.87
CA VAL A 130 -20.19 4.72 -15.26
C VAL A 130 -21.19 5.86 -15.24
N TYR A 131 -21.30 6.54 -14.10
CA TYR A 131 -22.09 7.76 -13.98
C TYR A 131 -21.22 8.92 -13.48
N PHE A 132 -21.31 10.05 -14.18
CA PHE A 132 -20.69 11.31 -13.72
C PHE A 132 -21.57 12.01 -12.67
N MET A 133 -20.91 12.62 -11.68
CA MET A 133 -21.54 13.29 -10.53
C MET A 133 -20.87 14.63 -10.24
N LYS A 134 -21.66 15.61 -9.79
CA LYS A 134 -21.13 16.90 -9.31
C LYS A 134 -20.72 16.82 -7.84
N LYS A 135 -21.39 15.98 -7.05
CA LYS A 135 -21.10 15.72 -5.62
C LYS A 135 -21.09 14.22 -5.35
N LYS A 136 -20.23 13.75 -4.43
CA LYS A 136 -20.22 12.34 -3.97
C LYS A 136 -21.58 11.85 -3.44
N ALA A 137 -22.35 12.75 -2.81
CA ALA A 137 -23.68 12.45 -2.27
C ALA A 137 -24.71 12.00 -3.33
N GLU A 138 -24.45 12.22 -4.62
CA GLU A 138 -25.32 11.73 -5.70
C GLU A 138 -25.22 10.20 -5.92
N GLY A 139 -24.28 9.51 -5.25
CA GLY A 139 -24.01 8.09 -5.45
C GLY A 139 -25.24 7.20 -5.30
N LEU A 140 -26.10 7.45 -4.30
CA LEU A 140 -27.34 6.70 -4.10
C LEU A 140 -28.30 6.84 -5.29
N GLU A 141 -28.46 8.06 -5.81
CA GLU A 141 -29.37 8.30 -6.95
C GLU A 141 -28.83 7.63 -8.22
N LYS A 142 -27.50 7.64 -8.43
CA LYS A 142 -26.89 6.90 -9.54
C LYS A 142 -27.07 5.39 -9.38
N PHE A 143 -26.93 4.86 -8.17
CA PHE A 143 -27.15 3.44 -7.89
C PHE A 143 -28.61 3.02 -8.15
N LYS A 144 -29.60 3.84 -7.74
CA LYS A 144 -31.02 3.59 -8.04
C LYS A 144 -31.28 3.48 -9.54
N LYS A 145 -30.71 4.41 -10.31
CA LYS A 145 -30.81 4.41 -11.78
C LYS A 145 -30.18 3.14 -12.37
N PHE A 146 -28.93 2.85 -11.99
CA PHE A 146 -28.22 1.64 -12.41
C PHE A 146 -29.03 0.36 -12.13
N LYS A 147 -29.55 0.22 -10.92
CA LYS A 147 -30.37 -0.92 -10.51
C LYS A 147 -31.59 -1.07 -11.41
N ALA A 148 -32.37 0.00 -11.61
CA ALA A 148 -33.58 -0.06 -12.43
C ALA A 148 -33.25 -0.47 -13.88
N ASP A 149 -32.22 0.12 -14.47
CA ASP A 149 -31.80 -0.17 -15.84
C ASP A 149 -31.36 -1.63 -16.00
N MET A 150 -30.47 -2.11 -15.12
CA MET A 150 -29.89 -3.45 -15.21
C MET A 150 -30.87 -4.57 -14.86
N GLU A 151 -31.70 -4.38 -13.84
CA GLU A 151 -32.69 -5.39 -13.46
C GLU A 151 -33.78 -5.52 -14.53
N ASN A 152 -34.17 -4.42 -15.18
CA ASN A 152 -35.12 -4.47 -16.29
C ASN A 152 -34.51 -5.15 -17.52
N ALA A 153 -33.26 -4.83 -17.87
CA ALA A 153 -32.58 -5.41 -19.02
C ALA A 153 -32.33 -6.92 -18.88
N THR A 154 -31.94 -7.37 -17.69
CA THR A 154 -31.56 -8.78 -17.44
C THR A 154 -32.69 -9.63 -16.89
N ARG A 155 -33.78 -9.01 -16.41
CA ARG A 155 -34.85 -9.65 -15.61
C ARG A 155 -34.33 -10.36 -14.35
N ARG A 156 -33.14 -10.00 -13.87
CA ARG A 156 -32.51 -10.50 -12.64
C ARG A 156 -32.46 -9.37 -11.62
N LYS A 157 -32.33 -9.71 -10.34
CA LYS A 157 -32.19 -8.73 -9.25
C LYS A 157 -30.75 -8.65 -8.77
N ILE A 158 -30.32 -7.45 -8.39
CA ILE A 158 -29.03 -7.28 -7.71
C ILE A 158 -29.10 -7.95 -6.35
N LYS A 159 -28.17 -8.87 -6.06
CA LYS A 159 -28.14 -9.56 -4.76
C LYS A 159 -27.23 -8.86 -3.75
N ARG A 160 -26.05 -8.43 -4.21
CA ARG A 160 -25.01 -7.88 -3.34
C ARG A 160 -24.28 -6.73 -4.02
N ILE A 161 -23.90 -5.74 -3.23
CA ILE A 161 -22.99 -4.68 -3.62
C ILE A 161 -21.75 -4.73 -2.74
N ARG A 162 -20.57 -4.57 -3.34
CA ARG A 162 -19.30 -4.43 -2.64
C ARG A 162 -18.69 -3.07 -2.94
N SER A 163 -18.31 -2.34 -1.90
CA SER A 163 -17.63 -1.05 -2.00
C SER A 163 -16.55 -0.92 -0.93
N ASP A 164 -15.79 0.16 -1.01
CA ASP A 164 -14.98 0.62 0.10
C ASP A 164 -15.85 1.13 1.28
N ASN A 165 -15.18 1.61 2.33
CA ASN A 165 -15.82 2.22 3.49
C ASN A 165 -16.16 3.71 3.28
N GLY A 166 -16.29 4.18 2.05
CA GLY A 166 -16.63 5.56 1.71
C GLY A 166 -17.94 6.02 2.36
N GLY A 167 -18.00 7.31 2.75
CA GLY A 167 -19.17 7.91 3.40
C GLY A 167 -20.43 7.87 2.55
N GLU A 168 -20.27 7.90 1.22
CA GLU A 168 -21.34 7.77 0.23
C GLU A 168 -22.06 6.42 0.28
N TYR A 169 -21.36 5.35 0.67
CA TYR A 169 -21.90 3.99 0.76
C TYR A 169 -22.32 3.62 2.18
N THR A 170 -21.65 4.17 3.19
CA THR A 170 -21.89 3.87 4.60
C THR A 170 -22.94 4.77 5.26
N GLY A 171 -23.39 5.82 4.57
CA GLY A 171 -24.44 6.72 5.03
C GLY A 171 -25.79 6.02 5.24
N ARG A 172 -26.56 6.52 6.21
CA ARG A 172 -27.87 5.96 6.63
C ARG A 172 -28.82 5.71 5.46
N LEU A 173 -28.97 6.69 4.57
CA LEU A 173 -29.89 6.61 3.43
C LEU A 173 -29.55 5.47 2.47
N PHE A 174 -28.26 5.24 2.21
CA PHE A 174 -27.82 4.17 1.33
C PHE A 174 -28.10 2.80 1.98
N LYS A 175 -27.75 2.66 3.27
CA LYS A 175 -28.00 1.44 4.04
C LYS A 175 -29.49 1.08 4.13
N GLU A 176 -30.34 2.05 4.45
CA GLU A 176 -31.80 1.88 4.52
C GLU A 176 -32.37 1.46 3.17
N TYR A 177 -31.90 2.10 2.08
CA TYR A 177 -32.32 1.74 0.74
C TYR A 177 -31.93 0.31 0.38
N LEU A 178 -30.67 -0.10 0.60
CA LEU A 178 -30.22 -1.46 0.33
C LEU A 178 -31.03 -2.50 1.13
N SER A 179 -31.27 -2.22 2.42
CA SER A 179 -32.07 -3.09 3.28
C SER A 179 -33.50 -3.24 2.75
N LYS A 180 -34.14 -2.14 2.34
CA LYS A 180 -35.49 -2.16 1.73
C LYS A 180 -35.53 -2.96 0.42
N GLN A 181 -34.44 -2.96 -0.34
CA GLN A 181 -34.32 -3.71 -1.60
C GLN A 181 -33.87 -5.16 -1.40
N GLY A 182 -33.53 -5.57 -0.17
CA GLY A 182 -32.97 -6.91 0.11
C GLY A 182 -31.57 -7.12 -0.45
N ILE A 183 -30.79 -6.05 -0.65
CA ILE A 183 -29.42 -6.11 -1.21
C ILE A 183 -28.41 -6.15 -0.06
N ARG A 184 -27.52 -7.13 -0.05
CA ARG A 184 -26.44 -7.21 0.97
C ARG A 184 -25.29 -6.26 0.60
N HIS A 185 -24.87 -5.42 1.55
CA HIS A 185 -23.66 -4.61 1.42
C HIS A 185 -22.45 -5.35 1.99
N GLU A 186 -21.44 -5.53 1.16
CA GLU A 186 -20.12 -6.04 1.54
C GLU A 186 -19.12 -4.90 1.53
N LYS A 187 -18.33 -4.74 2.59
CA LYS A 187 -17.34 -3.67 2.70
C LYS A 187 -15.95 -4.27 2.60
N THR A 188 -15.04 -3.59 1.91
CA THR A 188 -13.64 -4.00 1.89
C THR A 188 -12.97 -3.72 3.24
N VAL A 189 -11.85 -4.41 3.48
CA VAL A 189 -10.98 -4.13 4.62
C VAL A 189 -10.52 -2.65 4.56
N PRO A 190 -10.47 -1.95 5.70
CA PRO A 190 -9.96 -0.57 5.78
C PRO A 190 -8.49 -0.44 5.41
#